data_AF-A0A654LVB2-F1
#
_entry.id   AF-A0A654LVB2-F1
#
_cell.length_a   1.000
_cell.length_b   1.000
_cell.length_c   1.000
_cell.angle_alpha   90.00
_cell.angle_beta   90.00
_cell.angle_gamma   90.00
#
_symmetry.space_group_name_H-M   'P 1'
#
loop_
_entity.id
_entity.type
_entity.pdbx_description
1 polymer ?
#
loop_
_entity_poly.entity_id
_entity_poly.type
_entity_poly.pdbx_seq_one_letter_code
_entity_poly.pdbx_strand_id
1 'polypeptide(L)'
;MNVTETFRDNDTSYLQGNTKYVTDNRDIATYTFYAIANYHVGGGYDSNGIAIFDDVATGNLSSLSNSVGVYKDYVDRNGTGTFLMWHWR
;
A
#
# COMPACT_ATOMS: atom_id res chain seq x y z
N MET A 1 4.86 7.21 -7.66
CA MET A 1 4.40 7.02 -6.27
C MET A 1 4.98 8.16 -5.46
N ASN A 2 4.16 8.85 -4.68
CA ASN A 2 4.64 9.92 -3.80
C ASN A 2 4.48 9.41 -2.38
N VAL A 3 5.60 9.08 -1.73
CA VAL A 3 5.62 8.55 -0.35
C VAL A 3 6.35 9.54 0.55
N THR A 4 5.79 9.80 1.71
CA THR A 4 6.49 10.40 2.84
C THR A 4 6.69 9.33 3.90
N GLU A 5 7.91 9.25 4.39
CA GLU A 5 8.30 8.40 5.50
C GLU A 5 8.68 9.26 6.70
N THR A 6 8.21 8.89 7.88
CA THR A 6 8.59 9.51 9.16
C THR A 6 9.05 8.42 10.11
N PHE A 7 10.35 8.41 10.40
CA PHE A 7 10.95 7.51 11.38
C PHE A 7 10.39 7.77 12.79
N ARG A 8 10.22 6.70 13.55
CA ARG A 8 9.76 6.70 14.94
C ARG A 8 10.88 6.18 15.85
N ASP A 9 10.83 6.52 17.14
CA ASP A 9 11.88 6.18 18.12
C ASP A 9 11.92 4.70 18.54
N ASN A 10 11.51 3.77 17.68
CA ASN A 10 11.37 2.34 17.99
C ASN A 10 11.57 1.41 16.77
N ASP A 11 12.46 1.77 15.85
CA ASP A 11 12.76 1.01 14.62
C ASP A 11 11.55 0.79 13.69
N THR A 12 10.56 1.67 13.82
CA THR A 12 9.38 1.70 12.95
C THR A 12 9.30 3.02 12.20
N SER A 13 8.56 3.03 11.10
CA SER A 13 8.26 4.23 10.34
C SER A 13 6.77 4.36 10.08
N TYR A 14 6.28 5.59 10.10
CA TYR A 14 4.99 5.91 9.51
C TYR A 14 5.19 6.22 8.02
N LEU A 15 4.45 5.51 7.17
CA LEU A 15 4.44 5.69 5.73
C LEU A 15 3.09 6.27 5.31
N GLN A 16 3.10 7.29 4.47
CA GLN A 16 1.88 7.79 3.84
C GLN A 16 2.16 8.19 2.39
N GLY A 17 1.16 8.04 1.53
CA GLY A 17 1.35 8.40 0.13
C GLY A 17 0.17 8.14 -0.76
N ASN A 18 0.36 8.40 -2.05
CA ASN A 18 -0.60 8.09 -3.10
C ASN A 18 0.07 7.22 -4.18
N THR A 19 -0.69 6.24 -4.66
CA THR A 19 -0.27 5.34 -5.72
C THR A 19 -1.47 4.80 -6.49
N LYS A 20 -1.22 3.96 -7.50
CA LYS A 20 -2.25 3.37 -8.34
C LYS A 20 -1.92 1.92 -8.72
N TYR A 21 -2.97 1.11 -8.87
CA TYR A 21 -2.91 -0.12 -9.64
C TYR A 21 -3.14 0.17 -11.11
N VAL A 22 -2.40 -0.54 -11.96
CA VAL A 22 -2.60 -0.54 -13.40
C VAL A 22 -2.57 -1.99 -13.87
N THR A 23 -3.66 -2.46 -14.46
CA THR A 23 -3.70 -3.80 -15.08
C THR A 23 -3.14 -3.75 -16.50
N ASP A 24 -2.86 -4.91 -17.10
CA ASP A 24 -2.43 -5.02 -18.51
C ASP A 24 -3.45 -4.40 -19.48
N ASN A 25 -4.74 -4.44 -19.12
CA ASN A 25 -5.83 -3.82 -19.87
C ASN A 25 -5.94 -2.31 -19.64
N ARG A 26 -4.99 -1.70 -18.91
CA ARG A 26 -4.96 -0.29 -18.52
C ARG A 26 -6.12 0.13 -17.62
N ASP A 27 -6.72 -0.80 -16.89
CA ASP A 27 -7.63 -0.42 -15.81
C ASP A 27 -6.85 0.22 -14.67
N ILE A 28 -7.41 1.26 -14.08
CA ILE A 28 -6.75 2.05 -13.04
C ILE A 28 -7.61 2.09 -11.78
N ALA A 29 -6.95 1.95 -10.64
CA ALA A 29 -7.50 2.35 -9.34
C ALA A 29 -6.43 3.11 -8.58
N THR A 30 -6.72 4.35 -8.22
CA THR A 30 -5.83 5.21 -7.44
C THR A 30 -6.23 5.13 -5.98
N TYR A 31 -5.26 5.16 -5.07
CA TYR A 31 -5.53 5.15 -3.63
C TYR A 31 -4.48 5.93 -2.85
N THR A 32 -4.94 6.48 -1.73
CA THR A 32 -4.09 7.02 -0.67
C THR A 32 -3.87 5.93 0.37
N PHE A 33 -2.65 5.80 0.88
CA PHE A 33 -2.33 4.81 1.90
C PHE A 33 -1.68 5.42 3.13
N TYR A 34 -1.86 4.71 4.25
CA TYR A 34 -1.22 4.99 5.53
C TYR A 34 -0.78 3.67 6.16
N ALA A 35 0.48 3.57 6.58
CA ALA A 35 1.03 2.35 7.14
C ALA A 35 2.06 2.59 8.25
N ILE A 36 2.27 1.55 9.04
CA ILE A 36 3.40 1.43 9.96
C ILE A 36 4.30 0.30 9.45
N ALA A 37 5.54 0.65 9.11
CA ALA A 37 6.58 -0.28 8.72
C ALA A 37 7.50 -0.60 9.90
N ASN A 38 7.94 -1.85 10.01
CA ASN A 38 8.91 -2.34 10.99
C ASN A 38 10.10 -2.87 10.21
N TYR A 39 11.26 -2.23 10.35
CA TYR A 39 12.45 -2.59 9.59
C TYR A 39 13.17 -3.77 10.22
N HIS A 40 13.64 -4.70 9.38
CA HIS A 40 14.41 -5.85 9.83
C HIS A 40 15.88 -5.50 9.95
N VAL A 41 16.55 -6.10 10.94
CA VAL A 41 18.01 -6.07 11.03
C VAL A 41 18.58 -6.78 9.79
N GLY A 42 19.34 -6.05 8.97
CA GLY A 42 19.88 -6.55 7.70
C GLY A 42 19.11 -6.11 6.44
N GLY A 43 18.09 -5.26 6.60
CA GLY A 43 17.33 -4.65 5.51
C GLY A 43 16.00 -5.35 5.23
N GLY A 44 15.11 -4.66 4.49
CA GLY A 44 13.71 -5.07 4.32
C GLY A 44 12.81 -4.59 5.46
N TYR A 45 11.51 -4.81 5.32
CA TYR A 45 10.51 -4.45 6.32
C TYR A 45 9.21 -5.25 6.19
N ASP A 46 8.47 -5.34 7.30
CA ASP A 46 7.04 -5.67 7.30
C ASP A 46 6.23 -4.41 7.55
N SER A 47 5.14 -4.20 6.82
CA SER A 47 4.20 -3.11 7.11
C SER A 47 2.75 -3.57 7.17
N ASN A 48 1.97 -2.85 7.98
CA ASN A 48 0.52 -2.99 8.01
C ASN A 48 -0.09 -1.61 7.78
N GLY A 49 -1.15 -1.54 6.99
CA GLY A 49 -1.74 -0.26 6.64
C GLY A 49 -3.15 -0.33 6.12
N ILE A 50 -3.64 0.84 5.71
CA ILE A 50 -4.91 1.01 5.04
C ILE A 50 -4.69 1.67 3.67
N ALA A 51 -5.51 1.27 2.71
CA ALA A 51 -5.62 1.86 1.38
C ALA A 51 -7.04 2.42 1.22
N ILE A 52 -7.16 3.69 0.88
CA ILE A 52 -8.44 4.39 0.65
C ILE A 52 -8.50 4.73 -0.83
N PHE A 53 -9.39 4.06 -1.55
CA PHE A 53 -9.50 4.16 -3.01
C PHE A 53 -10.40 5.32 -3.43
N ASP A 54 -10.01 5.96 -4.53
CA ASP A 54 -10.81 7.01 -5.18
C ASP A 54 -12.07 6.42 -5.83
N ASP A 55 -13.01 7.28 -6.22
CA ASP A 55 -14.31 6.90 -6.80
C ASP A 55 -14.24 6.51 -8.28
N VAL A 56 -13.13 6.78 -8.96
CA VAL A 56 -12.99 6.63 -10.42
C VAL A 56 -12.26 5.35 -10.88
N ALA A 57 -12.29 4.28 -10.09
CA ALA A 57 -11.68 3.01 -10.50
C ALA A 57 -12.37 2.40 -11.74
N THR A 58 -11.60 1.86 -12.70
CA THR A 58 -12.11 1.43 -14.02
C THR A 58 -12.10 -0.09 -14.20
N GLY A 59 -12.95 -0.58 -15.12
CA GLY A 59 -12.98 -1.97 -15.60
C GLY A 59 -12.90 -3.03 -14.50
N ASN A 60 -11.90 -3.90 -14.56
CA ASN A 60 -11.72 -4.98 -13.58
C ASN A 60 -11.40 -4.48 -12.16
N LEU A 61 -10.97 -3.24 -12.02
CA LEU A 61 -10.70 -2.59 -10.74
C LEU A 61 -11.87 -1.75 -10.22
N SER A 62 -12.97 -1.62 -10.98
CA SER A 62 -14.18 -0.88 -10.57
C SER A 62 -14.71 -1.31 -9.20
N SER A 63 -14.41 -2.54 -8.80
CA SER A 63 -14.82 -3.04 -7.48
C SER A 63 -14.19 -2.31 -6.30
N LEU A 64 -13.06 -1.65 -6.51
CA LEU A 64 -12.31 -0.90 -5.52
C LEU A 64 -12.79 0.56 -5.38
N SER A 65 -13.65 1.06 -6.28
CA SER A 65 -14.17 2.43 -6.21
C SER A 65 -14.84 2.69 -4.85
N ASN A 66 -14.47 3.81 -4.20
CA ASN A 66 -14.97 4.22 -2.88
C ASN A 66 -14.81 3.15 -1.78
N SER A 67 -13.83 2.27 -1.89
CA SER A 67 -13.58 1.21 -0.93
C SER A 67 -12.40 1.51 -0.01
N VAL A 68 -12.35 0.79 1.10
CA VAL A 68 -11.21 0.79 2.02
C VAL A 68 -10.66 -0.62 2.12
N GLY A 69 -9.34 -0.74 1.92
CA GLY A 69 -8.56 -1.95 2.12
C GLY A 69 -7.71 -1.86 3.38
N VAL A 70 -7.57 -2.97 4.08
CA VAL A 70 -6.51 -3.19 5.07
C VAL A 70 -5.49 -4.12 4.43
N TYR A 71 -4.21 -3.85 4.59
CA TYR A 71 -3.17 -4.63 3.94
C TYR A 71 -2.01 -4.99 4.87
N LYS A 72 -1.30 -6.04 4.45
CA LYS A 72 0.03 -6.42 4.91
C LYS A 72 1.00 -6.36 3.75
N ASP A 73 2.17 -5.84 4.01
CA ASP A 73 3.28 -5.83 3.06
C ASP A 73 4.50 -6.46 3.73
N TYR A 74 5.24 -7.24 2.96
CA TYR A 74 6.56 -7.73 3.31
C TYR A 74 7.47 -7.34 2.17
N VAL A 75 8.60 -6.70 2.47
CA VAL A 75 9.62 -6.35 1.48
C VAL A 75 10.95 -6.92 1.95
N ASP A 76 11.58 -7.73 1.12
CA ASP A 76 12.90 -8.29 1.40
C ASP A 76 14.01 -7.24 1.24
N ARG A 77 15.23 -7.59 1.65
CA ARG A 77 16.41 -6.71 1.52
C ARG A 77 16.75 -6.27 0.09
N ASN A 78 16.25 -6.99 -0.92
CA ASN A 78 16.47 -6.69 -2.34
C ASN A 78 15.35 -5.80 -2.92
N GLY A 79 14.36 -5.44 -2.11
CA GLY A 79 13.19 -4.68 -2.54
C GLY A 79 12.10 -5.53 -3.19
N THR A 80 12.21 -6.85 -3.16
CA THR A 80 11.14 -7.75 -3.63
C THR A 80 10.10 -7.89 -2.53
N GLY A 81 8.85 -7.59 -2.84
CA GLY A 81 7.78 -7.58 -1.85
C GLY A 81 6.57 -8.43 -2.18
N THR A 82 5.78 -8.72 -1.14
CA THR A 82 4.46 -9.33 -1.23
C THR A 82 3.45 -8.45 -0.53
N PHE A 83 2.49 -7.95 -1.31
CA PHE A 83 1.39 -7.12 -0.83
C PHE A 83 0.09 -7.93 -0.81
N LEU A 84 -0.51 -8.09 0.36
CA LEU A 84 -1.81 -8.74 0.55
C LEU A 84 -2.81 -7.74 1.10
N MET A 85 -3.97 -7.62 0.45
CA MET A 85 -5.02 -6.67 0.85
C MET A 85 -6.37 -7.34 0.93
N TRP A 86 -7.10 -7.00 1.99
CA TRP A 86 -8.49 -7.33 2.21
C TRP A 86 -9.28 -6.04 2.17
N HIS A 87 -10.26 -5.97 1.28
CA HIS A 87 -11.15 -4.82 1.18
C HIS A 87 -12.57 -5.21 1.56
N TRP A 88 -13.28 -4.28 2.18
CA TRP A 88 -14.66 -4.45 2.59
C TRP A 88 -15.56 -3.80 1.55
N ARG A 89 -16.73 -4.41 1.34
CA ARG A 89 -17.76 -3.96 0.43
C ARG A 89 -19.12 -4.08 1.10
#